data_AF-A0A919ZS99-F1
#
_entry.id   AF-A0A919ZS99-F1
#
_cell.length_a   1.000
_cell.length_b   1.000
_cell.length_c   1.000
_cell.angle_alpha   90.00
_cell.angle_beta   90.00
_cell.angle_gamma   90.00
#
_symmetry.space_group_name_H-M   'P 1'
#
loop_
_entity.id
_entity.type
_entity.pdbx_description
1 polymer ?
#
loop_
_entity_poly.entity_id
_entity_poly.type
_entity_poly.pdbx_seq_one_letter_code
_entity_poly.pdbx_strand_id
1 'polypeptide(L)'
;MALNQFTNLNFEDIKTSIKDYLRQNSNFSDFDFEGSNLSVLINTLAYNTYITAYNTNMVANESFIDSATLRENVVSLARNIGYVPRSKRAAVATVSINVTGISTTNTSISIDEGVIANSGVNGINYTYSLPQRITAPAEFGESNGFLQIYQGQLLEKQWVVNLSQANQRYILPNDSIDTSTLRVYIKENESSTIETEFKEINSIVGITSTSNTFLIQETSDEKYELLFGDGIFGKKLESNNIIRATYIKTDGKEGNGASVFNFVGAIKDESGALIPTAVARLRVLTPSENGDDIESVQSIRNYAPRRFAAQNRAVTATDYEALLPSIYPNMNQ
;
A
#
# COMPACT_ATOMS: atom_id res chain seq x y z
N MET A 1 7.34 19.64 18.35
CA MET A 1 8.30 20.69 18.76
C MET A 1 9.65 20.30 18.15
N ALA A 2 10.10 20.97 17.09
CA ALA A 2 11.43 20.70 16.55
C ALA A 2 12.48 21.09 17.60
N LEU A 3 13.46 20.23 17.88
CA LEU A 3 14.60 20.56 18.75
C LEU A 3 15.45 21.64 18.06
N ASN A 4 15.05 22.90 18.23
CA ASN A 4 15.71 24.06 17.62
C ASN A 4 16.98 24.51 18.38
N GLN A 5 17.70 23.62 19.07
CA GLN A 5 18.92 24.03 19.77
C GLN A 5 20.14 24.21 18.84
N PHE A 6 20.12 23.67 17.62
CA PHE A 6 21.26 23.75 16.68
C PHE A 6 20.81 23.90 15.23
N THR A 7 20.08 24.98 14.93
CA THR A 7 19.50 25.18 13.59
C THR A 7 20.49 25.65 12.53
N ASN A 8 21.68 26.12 12.89
CA ASN A 8 22.72 26.52 11.93
C ASN A 8 24.12 26.39 12.55
N LEU A 9 24.64 25.17 12.67
CA LEU A 9 26.07 24.97 12.97
C LEU A 9 26.84 25.15 11.66
N ASN A 10 27.41 26.34 11.43
CA ASN A 10 28.37 26.49 10.34
C ASN A 10 29.68 25.80 10.72
N PHE A 11 30.40 25.30 9.72
CA PHE A 11 31.71 24.68 9.93
C PHE A 11 32.67 25.60 10.71
N GLU A 12 32.67 26.90 10.40
CA GLU A 12 33.51 27.89 11.09
C GLU A 12 33.09 28.13 12.55
N ASP A 13 31.80 28.01 12.87
CA ASP A 13 31.30 28.16 14.24
C ASP A 13 31.71 26.95 15.10
N ILE A 14 31.64 25.73 14.53
CA ILE A 14 32.14 24.50 15.17
C ILE A 14 33.64 24.62 15.42
N LYS A 15 34.40 25.07 14.42
CA LYS A 15 35.84 25.25 14.52
C LYS A 15 36.20 26.25 15.62
N THR A 16 35.48 27.36 15.71
CA THR A 16 35.67 28.38 16.75
C THR A 16 35.33 27.82 18.13
N SER A 17 34.23 27.08 18.26
CA SER A 17 33.85 26.40 19.51
C SER A 17 34.90 25.38 19.97
N ILE A 18 35.48 24.60 19.05
CA ILE A 18 36.56 23.65 19.37
C ILE A 18 37.83 24.40 19.83
N LYS A 19 38.19 25.50 19.17
CA LYS A 19 39.32 26.35 19.59
C LYS A 19 39.10 26.92 20.99
N ASP A 20 37.90 27.42 21.29
CA ASP A 20 37.57 27.98 22.59
C ASP A 20 37.56 26.92 23.69
N TYR A 21 37.09 25.69 23.40
CA TYR A 21 37.20 24.56 24.31
C TYR A 21 38.65 24.19 24.63
N LEU A 22 39.53 24.17 23.62
CA LEU A 22 40.96 23.88 23.81
C LEU A 22 41.66 24.99 24.61
N ARG A 23 41.30 26.25 24.41
CA ARG A 23 41.83 27.40 25.17
C ARG A 23 41.42 27.41 26.64
N GLN A 24 40.27 26.84 26.99
CA GLN A 24 39.83 26.71 28.38
C GLN A 24 40.65 25.67 29.17
N ASN A 25 41.35 24.77 28.49
CA ASN A 25 42.19 23.78 29.13
C ASN A 25 43.58 24.36 29.43
N SER A 26 43.94 24.41 30.72
CA SER A 26 45.20 24.99 31.22
C SER A 26 46.47 24.35 30.64
N ASN A 27 46.38 23.13 30.08
CA ASN A 27 47.52 22.44 29.50
C ASN A 27 47.89 22.94 28.10
N PHE A 28 47.04 23.76 27.45
CA PHE A 28 47.20 24.19 26.06
C PHE A 28 47.16 25.71 25.86
N SER A 29 47.37 26.51 26.92
CA SER A 29 47.35 27.99 26.83
C SER A 29 48.37 28.56 25.85
N ASP A 30 49.48 27.83 25.63
CA ASP A 30 50.65 28.32 24.90
C ASP A 30 50.67 27.87 23.43
N PHE A 31 49.66 27.12 22.98
CA PHE A 31 49.59 26.62 21.60
C PHE A 31 48.94 27.63 20.65
N ASP A 32 49.57 27.85 19.51
CA ASP A 32 48.97 28.60 18.40
C ASP A 32 48.08 27.68 17.56
N PHE A 33 46.76 27.86 17.71
CA PHE A 33 45.73 27.10 17.00
C PHE A 33 45.53 27.53 15.53
N GLU A 34 46.17 28.61 15.07
CA GLU A 34 46.26 28.96 13.64
C GLU A 34 47.48 28.31 12.96
N GLY A 35 48.41 27.74 13.73
CA GLY A 35 49.58 27.05 13.22
C GLY A 35 49.22 25.84 12.34
N SER A 36 49.91 25.71 11.19
CA SER A 36 49.56 24.80 10.08
C SER A 36 49.22 23.36 10.51
N ASN A 37 49.99 22.75 11.43
CA ASN A 37 49.77 21.35 11.82
C ASN A 37 48.54 21.17 12.74
N LEU A 38 48.35 22.09 13.69
CA LEU A 38 47.24 22.01 14.65
C LEU A 38 45.92 22.46 14.01
N SER A 39 45.98 23.44 13.10
CA SER A 39 44.85 23.89 12.29
C SER A 39 44.29 22.75 11.42
N VAL A 40 45.13 21.91 10.80
CA VAL A 40 44.68 20.74 10.01
C VAL A 40 43.94 19.72 10.88
N LEU A 41 44.44 19.44 12.10
CA LEU A 41 43.76 18.54 13.04
C LEU A 41 42.41 19.10 13.49
N ILE A 42 42.35 20.38 13.84
CA ILE A 42 41.11 21.06 14.24
C ILE A 42 40.11 21.05 13.07
N ASN A 43 40.56 21.32 11.85
CA ASN A 43 39.69 21.28 10.66
C ASN A 43 39.12 19.87 10.43
N THR A 44 39.92 18.83 10.65
CA THR A 44 39.48 17.43 10.51
C THR A 44 38.43 17.06 11.58
N LEU A 45 38.66 17.47 12.83
CA LEU A 45 37.69 17.28 13.92
C LEU A 45 36.40 18.08 13.67
N ALA A 46 36.52 19.34 13.25
CA ALA A 46 35.37 20.18 12.91
C ALA A 46 34.54 19.56 11.77
N TYR A 47 35.20 18.97 10.76
CA TYR A 47 34.53 18.28 9.66
C TYR A 47 33.79 17.03 10.14
N ASN A 48 34.42 16.20 10.98
CA ASN A 48 33.78 15.01 11.56
C ASN A 48 32.57 15.38 12.44
N THR A 49 32.72 16.41 13.29
CA THR A 49 31.64 16.93 14.14
C THR A 49 30.50 17.52 13.30
N TYR A 50 30.81 18.25 12.23
CA TYR A 50 29.80 18.82 11.33
C TYR A 50 28.94 17.73 10.68
N ILE A 51 29.58 16.70 10.11
CA ILE A 51 28.85 15.56 9.52
C ILE A 51 28.04 14.82 10.58
N THR A 52 28.62 14.58 11.76
CA THR A 52 27.93 13.89 12.85
C THR A 52 26.72 14.70 13.34
N ALA A 53 26.85 16.02 13.47
CA ALA A 53 25.77 16.92 13.86
C ALA A 53 24.65 16.94 12.81
N TYR A 54 25.00 17.00 11.52
CA TYR A 54 24.03 16.90 10.44
C TYR A 54 23.26 15.57 10.47
N ASN A 55 23.97 14.45 10.56
CA ASN A 55 23.36 13.12 10.63
C ASN A 55 22.47 12.97 11.88
N THR A 56 22.91 13.48 13.03
CA THR A 56 22.13 13.42 14.28
C THR A 56 20.87 14.27 14.19
N ASN A 57 20.96 15.46 13.61
CA ASN A 57 19.80 16.32 13.37
C ASN A 57 18.80 15.66 12.41
N MET A 58 19.29 15.02 11.35
CA MET A 58 18.45 14.27 10.42
C MET A 58 17.74 13.11 11.14
N VAL A 59 18.46 12.30 11.90
CA VAL A 59 17.88 11.19 12.68
C VAL A 59 16.85 11.70 13.71
N ALA A 60 17.14 12.80 14.40
CA ALA A 60 16.22 13.39 15.36
C ALA A 60 14.93 13.89 14.68
N ASN A 61 15.05 14.56 13.53
CA ASN A 61 13.89 15.03 12.76
C ASN A 61 13.06 13.87 12.21
N GLU A 62 13.69 12.79 11.75
CA GLU A 62 13.02 11.59 11.24
C GLU A 62 12.39 10.71 12.34
N SER A 63 12.69 10.96 13.61
CA SER A 63 12.15 10.19 14.75
C SER A 63 10.76 10.66 15.22
N PHE A 64 10.31 11.85 14.80
CA PHE A 64 9.00 12.40 15.18
C PHE A 64 8.11 12.61 13.97
N ILE A 65 6.83 12.22 14.08
CA ILE A 65 5.87 12.24 12.96
C ILE A 65 5.67 13.64 12.37
N ASP A 66 5.76 14.67 13.22
CA ASP A 66 5.58 16.07 12.82
C ASP A 66 6.75 16.62 12.00
N SER A 67 7.97 16.13 12.24
CA SER A 67 9.20 16.63 11.58
C SER A 67 9.77 15.69 10.53
N ALA A 68 9.38 14.42 10.54
CA ALA A 68 9.86 13.43 9.59
C ALA A 68 9.47 13.82 8.16
N THR A 69 10.43 13.74 7.25
CA THR A 69 10.28 14.12 5.85
C THR A 69 10.21 12.91 4.94
N LEU A 70 10.89 11.82 5.29
CA LEU A 70 10.86 10.57 4.52
C LEU A 70 9.53 9.86 4.77
N ARG A 71 8.85 9.48 3.68
CA ARG A 71 7.56 8.76 3.74
C ARG A 71 7.68 7.50 4.58
N GLU A 72 8.69 6.68 4.35
CA GLU A 72 8.88 5.41 5.07
C GLU A 72 8.95 5.59 6.60
N ASN A 73 9.59 6.68 7.07
CA ASN A 73 9.67 6.99 8.49
C ASN A 73 8.32 7.46 9.02
N VAL A 74 7.63 8.34 8.30
CA VAL A 74 6.29 8.82 8.68
C VAL A 74 5.31 7.66 8.76
N VAL A 75 5.33 6.75 7.79
CA VAL A 75 4.50 5.55 7.75
C VAL A 75 4.85 4.60 8.89
N SER A 76 6.13 4.39 9.17
CA SER A 76 6.59 3.55 10.29
C SER A 76 6.17 4.12 11.65
N LEU A 77 6.25 5.44 11.82
CA LEU A 77 5.77 6.13 13.02
C LEU A 77 4.24 6.09 13.15
N ALA A 78 3.51 6.25 12.05
CA ALA A 78 2.06 6.12 12.01
C ALA A 78 1.61 4.68 12.34
N ARG A 79 2.38 3.67 11.91
CA ARG A 79 2.15 2.27 12.26
C ARG A 79 2.21 2.02 13.76
N ASN A 80 3.13 2.67 14.48
CA ASN A 80 3.25 2.52 15.94
C ASN A 80 1.97 2.96 16.69
N ILE A 81 1.19 3.86 16.11
CA ILE A 81 -0.10 4.32 16.64
C ILE A 81 -1.30 3.64 15.96
N GLY A 82 -1.07 2.55 15.23
CA GLY A 82 -2.13 1.75 14.60
C GLY A 82 -2.77 2.39 13.36
N TYR A 83 -2.13 3.40 12.76
CA TYR A 83 -2.58 4.01 11.53
C TYR A 83 -1.89 3.37 10.33
N VAL A 84 -2.67 2.73 9.45
CA VAL A 84 -2.20 2.24 8.15
C VAL A 84 -2.65 3.24 7.08
N PRO A 85 -1.72 3.89 6.36
CA PRO A 85 -2.04 4.81 5.29
C PRO A 85 -2.81 4.16 4.15
N ARG A 86 -3.60 4.97 3.46
CA ARG A 86 -4.27 4.56 2.21
C ARG A 86 -3.23 4.26 1.12
N SER A 87 -3.39 3.12 0.44
CA SER A 87 -2.67 2.82 -0.78
C SER A 87 -3.20 3.62 -1.97
N LYS A 88 -2.51 3.51 -3.11
CA LYS A 88 -3.09 3.97 -4.38
C LYS A 88 -4.44 3.28 -4.61
N ARG A 89 -5.42 3.99 -5.20
CA ARG A 89 -6.77 3.46 -5.47
C ARG A 89 -7.00 3.36 -6.96
N ALA A 90 -7.46 2.20 -7.43
CA ALA A 90 -7.77 1.98 -8.82
C ALA A 90 -9.04 2.74 -9.23
N ALA A 91 -9.02 3.36 -10.41
CA ALA A 91 -10.22 3.94 -10.98
C ALA A 91 -11.25 2.85 -11.30
N VAL A 92 -12.47 3.00 -10.81
CA VAL A 92 -13.53 1.99 -10.93
C VAL A 92 -14.57 2.48 -11.94
N ALA A 93 -14.90 1.64 -12.92
CA ALA A 93 -16.02 1.89 -13.83
C ALA A 93 -17.10 0.82 -13.63
N THR A 94 -18.36 1.24 -13.70
CA THR A 94 -19.50 0.30 -13.73
C THR A 94 -19.97 0.16 -15.16
N VAL A 95 -19.88 -1.04 -15.70
CA VAL A 95 -20.28 -1.36 -17.07
C VAL A 95 -21.41 -2.39 -17.04
N SER A 96 -22.41 -2.23 -17.91
CA SER A 96 -23.29 -3.33 -18.26
C SER A 96 -22.63 -4.19 -19.34
N ILE A 97 -22.66 -5.50 -19.13
CA ILE A 97 -22.17 -6.49 -20.08
C ILE A 97 -23.36 -7.21 -20.69
N ASN A 98 -23.40 -7.25 -22.01
CA ASN A 98 -24.31 -8.09 -22.78
C ASN A 98 -23.47 -9.10 -23.55
N VAL A 99 -23.61 -10.38 -23.21
CA VAL A 99 -22.96 -11.50 -23.87
C VAL A 99 -23.99 -12.20 -24.74
N THR A 100 -23.67 -12.39 -26.01
CA THR A 100 -24.50 -13.12 -27.00
C THR A 100 -23.68 -14.23 -27.65
N GLY A 101 -24.32 -15.16 -28.36
CA GLY A 101 -23.62 -16.25 -29.04
C GLY A 101 -23.25 -17.41 -28.12
N ILE A 102 -23.96 -17.54 -27.01
CA ILE A 102 -23.88 -18.67 -26.07
C ILE A 102 -24.83 -19.78 -26.57
N SER A 103 -24.49 -21.06 -26.41
CA SER A 103 -25.44 -22.13 -26.73
C SER A 103 -26.65 -22.07 -25.78
N THR A 104 -27.85 -22.34 -26.30
CA THR A 104 -29.08 -22.36 -25.49
C THR A 104 -29.09 -23.47 -24.42
N THR A 105 -28.11 -24.36 -24.45
CA THR A 105 -27.90 -25.42 -23.46
C THR A 105 -27.09 -24.96 -22.25
N ASN A 106 -26.31 -23.88 -22.37
CA ASN A 106 -25.52 -23.37 -21.26
C ASN A 106 -26.43 -22.68 -20.25
N THR A 107 -26.20 -22.97 -18.96
CA THR A 107 -27.01 -22.43 -17.85
C THR A 107 -26.31 -21.28 -17.14
N SER A 108 -24.99 -21.20 -17.23
CA SER A 108 -24.21 -20.11 -16.66
C SER A 108 -22.96 -19.84 -17.48
N ILE A 109 -22.51 -18.59 -17.44
CA ILE A 109 -21.21 -18.18 -17.95
C ILE A 109 -20.34 -17.68 -16.81
N SER A 110 -19.04 -17.86 -16.95
CA SER A 110 -18.05 -17.31 -16.03
C SER A 110 -17.00 -16.49 -16.78
N ILE A 111 -16.58 -15.40 -16.14
CA ILE A 111 -15.43 -14.60 -16.55
C ILE A 111 -14.43 -14.68 -15.42
N ASP A 112 -13.24 -15.16 -15.74
CA ASP A 112 -12.18 -15.32 -14.74
C ASP A 112 -11.60 -13.97 -14.31
N GLU A 113 -10.94 -13.98 -13.15
CA GLU A 113 -10.13 -12.85 -12.71
C GLU A 113 -9.00 -12.57 -13.71
N GLY A 114 -8.66 -11.29 -13.88
CA GLY A 114 -7.64 -10.87 -14.85
C GLY A 114 -8.10 -9.68 -15.69
N VAL A 115 -7.32 -9.37 -16.73
CA VAL A 115 -7.61 -8.27 -17.65
C VAL A 115 -8.80 -8.64 -18.53
N ILE A 116 -9.82 -7.79 -18.55
CA ILE A 116 -11.06 -8.05 -19.29
C ILE A 116 -11.44 -6.95 -20.25
N ALA A 117 -10.90 -5.74 -20.08
CA ALA A 117 -11.26 -4.61 -20.92
C ALA A 117 -10.11 -3.63 -21.08
N ASN A 118 -10.10 -2.93 -22.21
CA ASN A 118 -9.17 -1.82 -22.48
C ASN A 118 -9.97 -0.56 -22.80
N SER A 119 -9.51 0.60 -22.34
CA SER A 119 -10.08 1.90 -22.66
C SER A 119 -8.97 2.93 -22.88
N GLY A 120 -9.20 3.87 -23.79
CA GLY A 120 -8.36 5.05 -23.94
C GLY A 120 -8.84 6.20 -23.05
N VAL A 121 -7.93 6.84 -22.32
CA VAL A 121 -8.16 8.10 -21.60
C VAL A 121 -7.09 9.09 -22.06
N ASN A 122 -7.48 10.27 -22.54
CA ASN A 122 -6.56 11.32 -22.99
C ASN A 122 -5.48 10.86 -24.00
N GLY A 123 -5.80 9.86 -24.83
CA GLY A 123 -4.86 9.30 -25.82
C GLY A 123 -3.90 8.23 -25.29
N ILE A 124 -3.99 7.87 -24.00
CA ILE A 124 -3.25 6.77 -23.38
C ILE A 124 -4.19 5.58 -23.19
N ASN A 125 -3.73 4.39 -23.54
CA ASN A 125 -4.51 3.16 -23.34
C ASN A 125 -4.28 2.60 -21.94
N TYR A 126 -5.37 2.39 -21.21
CA TYR A 126 -5.40 1.75 -19.91
C TYR A 126 -6.11 0.39 -19.99
N THR A 127 -5.61 -0.56 -19.20
CA THR A 127 -6.21 -1.88 -19.04
C THR A 127 -7.09 -1.89 -17.78
N TYR A 128 -8.13 -2.70 -17.80
CA TYR A 128 -9.08 -2.88 -16.71
C TYR A 128 -9.22 -4.36 -16.40
N SER A 129 -9.12 -4.68 -15.11
CA SER A 129 -9.12 -6.04 -14.59
C SER A 129 -10.27 -6.30 -13.63
N LEU A 130 -10.61 -7.58 -13.49
CA LEU A 130 -11.46 -8.09 -12.43
C LEU A 130 -10.59 -8.68 -11.31
N PRO A 131 -10.86 -8.34 -10.03
CA PRO A 131 -10.12 -8.88 -8.89
C PRO A 131 -10.52 -10.32 -8.54
N GLN A 132 -11.68 -10.78 -9.01
CA GLN A 132 -12.18 -12.13 -8.75
C GLN A 132 -13.00 -12.63 -9.94
N ARG A 133 -13.12 -13.95 -10.06
CA ARG A 133 -14.03 -14.61 -11.00
C ARG A 133 -15.48 -14.22 -10.71
N ILE A 134 -16.23 -13.94 -11.78
CA ILE A 134 -17.67 -13.65 -11.71
C ILE A 134 -18.42 -14.65 -12.56
N THR A 135 -19.50 -15.20 -12.01
CA THR A 135 -20.40 -16.14 -12.69
C THR A 135 -21.78 -15.49 -12.81
N ALA A 136 -22.36 -15.55 -14.00
CA ALA A 136 -23.68 -15.01 -14.31
C ALA A 136 -24.56 -16.09 -14.97
N PRO A 137 -25.88 -16.08 -14.73
CA PRO A 137 -26.79 -16.98 -15.43
C PRO A 137 -26.83 -16.63 -16.92
N ALA A 138 -26.99 -17.67 -17.75
CA ALA A 138 -27.24 -17.52 -19.19
C ALA A 138 -28.64 -18.02 -19.50
N GLU A 139 -29.42 -17.21 -20.21
CA GLU A 139 -30.80 -17.52 -20.59
C GLU A 139 -30.98 -17.28 -22.09
N PHE A 140 -31.58 -18.25 -22.79
CA PHE A 140 -31.89 -18.15 -24.22
C PHE A 140 -30.70 -17.78 -25.13
N GLY A 141 -29.47 -18.17 -24.76
CA GLY A 141 -28.25 -17.89 -25.54
C GLY A 141 -27.67 -16.49 -25.33
N GLU A 142 -28.17 -15.75 -24.34
CA GLU A 142 -27.67 -14.45 -23.91
C GLU A 142 -27.41 -14.42 -22.41
N SER A 143 -26.53 -13.54 -21.97
CA SER A 143 -26.34 -13.22 -20.55
C SER A 143 -26.13 -11.73 -20.39
N ASN A 144 -26.85 -11.15 -19.43
CA ASN A 144 -26.83 -9.72 -19.15
C ASN A 144 -26.44 -9.53 -17.68
N GLY A 145 -25.56 -8.57 -17.42
CA GLY A 145 -25.13 -8.29 -16.06
C GLY A 145 -24.51 -6.91 -15.89
N PHE A 146 -24.25 -6.58 -14.64
CA PHE A 146 -23.46 -5.41 -14.26
C PHE A 146 -22.10 -5.89 -13.75
N LEU A 147 -21.07 -5.15 -14.10
CA LEU A 147 -19.70 -5.47 -13.79
C LEU A 147 -18.96 -4.23 -13.33
N GLN A 148 -18.30 -4.34 -12.18
CA GLN A 148 -17.36 -3.32 -11.72
C GLN A 148 -15.97 -3.72 -12.18
N ILE A 149 -15.33 -2.86 -12.95
CA ILE A 149 -14.01 -3.08 -13.52
C ILE A 149 -13.03 -2.07 -12.92
N TYR A 150 -11.84 -2.55 -12.59
CA TYR A 150 -10.83 -1.77 -11.88
C TYR A 150 -9.67 -1.48 -12.82
N GLN A 151 -9.22 -0.23 -12.87
CA GLN A 151 -8.09 0.15 -13.70
C GLN A 151 -6.80 -0.48 -13.17
N GLY A 152 -6.09 -1.17 -14.06
CA GLY A 152 -4.80 -1.76 -13.77
C GLY A 152 -4.69 -3.21 -14.20
N GLN A 153 -3.52 -3.78 -13.94
CA GLN A 153 -3.22 -5.18 -14.23
C GLN A 153 -3.34 -6.02 -12.97
N LEU A 154 -4.09 -7.12 -13.04
CA LEU A 154 -4.09 -8.15 -11.99
C LEU A 154 -2.75 -8.89 -12.00
N LEU A 155 -2.10 -8.92 -10.85
CA LEU A 155 -0.87 -9.66 -10.60
C LEU A 155 -1.12 -10.69 -9.49
N GLU A 156 -0.38 -11.78 -9.55
CA GLU A 156 -0.40 -12.83 -8.53
C GLU A 156 0.99 -13.02 -7.94
N LYS A 157 1.05 -13.20 -6.62
CA LYS A 157 2.26 -13.62 -5.92
C LYS A 157 1.97 -14.78 -4.99
N GLN A 158 2.84 -15.79 -5.05
CA GLN A 158 2.79 -16.94 -4.17
C GLN A 158 4.02 -17.03 -3.26
N TRP A 159 3.82 -17.53 -2.04
CA TRP A 159 4.87 -17.88 -1.08
C TRP A 159 4.57 -19.22 -0.41
N VAL A 160 5.62 -19.99 -0.14
CA VAL A 160 5.56 -21.20 0.69
C VAL A 160 5.98 -20.84 2.10
N VAL A 161 5.15 -21.17 3.09
CA VAL A 161 5.41 -20.91 4.51
C VAL A 161 6.44 -21.91 5.02
N ASN A 162 7.52 -21.41 5.61
CA ASN A 162 8.56 -22.23 6.23
C ASN A 162 8.83 -21.74 7.67
N LEU A 163 8.31 -22.49 8.64
CA LEU A 163 8.46 -22.14 10.05
C LEU A 163 9.88 -22.33 10.62
N SER A 164 10.79 -22.98 9.87
CA SER A 164 12.22 -23.01 10.24
C SER A 164 12.91 -21.66 10.04
N GLN A 165 12.34 -20.79 9.21
CA GLN A 165 12.81 -19.42 9.05
C GLN A 165 12.05 -18.51 10.04
N ALA A 166 12.70 -18.18 11.16
CA ALA A 166 12.08 -17.45 12.27
C ALA A 166 11.44 -16.10 11.88
N ASN A 167 11.97 -15.42 10.86
CA ASN A 167 11.51 -14.09 10.41
C ASN A 167 11.19 -14.08 8.90
N GLN A 168 10.42 -15.05 8.42
CA GLN A 168 9.94 -15.02 7.05
C GLN A 168 8.91 -13.89 6.87
N ARG A 169 9.12 -13.06 5.84
CA ARG A 169 8.28 -11.90 5.52
C ARG A 169 7.55 -12.11 4.21
N TYR A 170 6.29 -11.69 4.13
CA TYR A 170 5.43 -11.85 2.96
C TYR A 170 5.16 -10.50 2.31
N ILE A 171 6.13 -10.00 1.55
CA ILE A 171 6.11 -8.66 0.95
C ILE A 171 5.70 -8.74 -0.51
N LEU A 172 4.68 -7.99 -0.88
CA LEU A 172 4.28 -7.79 -2.27
C LEU A 172 5.37 -7.01 -3.02
N PRO A 173 5.90 -7.53 -4.14
CA PRO A 173 7.11 -6.99 -4.75
C PRO A 173 6.88 -5.68 -5.53
N ASN A 174 5.64 -5.39 -5.89
CA ASN A 174 5.28 -4.26 -6.73
C ASN A 174 4.90 -3.02 -5.89
N ASP A 175 5.19 -1.87 -6.48
CA ASP A 175 4.70 -0.56 -6.08
C ASP A 175 3.32 -0.28 -6.69
N SER A 176 2.66 0.80 -6.25
CA SER A 176 1.36 1.25 -6.80
C SER A 176 0.26 0.18 -6.78
N ILE A 177 0.21 -0.60 -5.69
CA ILE A 177 -0.81 -1.62 -5.47
C ILE A 177 -2.07 -0.98 -4.88
N ASP A 178 -3.25 -1.39 -5.35
CA ASP A 178 -4.51 -1.11 -4.65
C ASP A 178 -4.85 -2.20 -3.65
N THR A 179 -4.70 -1.89 -2.36
CA THR A 179 -4.98 -2.83 -1.27
C THR A 179 -6.45 -3.22 -1.14
N SER A 180 -7.40 -2.43 -1.65
CA SER A 180 -8.83 -2.82 -1.64
C SER A 180 -9.16 -3.98 -2.58
N THR A 181 -8.33 -4.14 -3.61
CA THR A 181 -8.44 -5.21 -4.60
C THR A 181 -7.67 -6.46 -4.18
N LEU A 182 -6.86 -6.38 -3.11
CA LEU A 182 -6.09 -7.50 -2.60
C LEU A 182 -7.02 -8.62 -2.16
N ARG A 183 -6.75 -9.84 -2.64
CA ARG A 183 -7.36 -11.07 -2.16
C ARG A 183 -6.26 -12.03 -1.78
N VAL A 184 -6.41 -12.66 -0.62
CA VAL A 184 -5.41 -13.59 -0.08
C VAL A 184 -6.08 -14.93 0.13
N TYR A 185 -5.53 -15.95 -0.52
CA TYR A 185 -5.97 -17.32 -0.45
C TYR A 185 -4.86 -18.19 0.13
N ILE A 186 -5.22 -19.13 0.99
CA ILE A 186 -4.27 -20.05 1.61
C ILE A 186 -4.64 -21.49 1.27
N LYS A 187 -3.65 -22.24 0.77
CA LYS A 187 -3.71 -23.69 0.59
C LYS A 187 -3.00 -24.38 1.73
N GLU A 188 -3.46 -25.57 2.09
CA GLU A 188 -2.78 -26.43 3.06
C GLU A 188 -1.41 -26.90 2.56
N ASN A 189 -1.30 -27.24 1.27
CA ASN A 189 -0.06 -27.69 0.62
C ASN A 189 -0.17 -27.55 -0.92
N GLU A 190 0.94 -27.80 -1.64
CA GLU A 190 1.04 -27.72 -3.11
C GLU A 190 0.09 -28.68 -3.85
N SER A 191 -0.29 -29.79 -3.20
CA SER A 191 -1.19 -30.78 -3.79
C SER A 191 -2.67 -30.47 -3.55
N SER A 192 -2.98 -29.52 -2.65
CA SER A 192 -4.35 -29.19 -2.31
C SER A 192 -4.96 -28.28 -3.37
N THR A 193 -6.15 -28.65 -3.83
CA THR A 193 -6.98 -27.83 -4.72
C THR A 193 -7.89 -26.88 -3.96
N ILE A 194 -8.00 -27.03 -2.64
CA ILE A 194 -8.87 -26.21 -1.79
C ILE A 194 -8.10 -24.99 -1.33
N GLU A 195 -8.66 -23.82 -1.67
CA GLU A 195 -8.16 -22.51 -1.24
C GLU A 195 -9.12 -21.92 -0.21
N THR A 196 -8.58 -21.43 0.90
CA THR A 196 -9.35 -20.70 1.91
C THR A 196 -9.06 -19.21 1.79
N GLU A 197 -10.10 -18.40 1.62
CA GLU A 197 -9.98 -16.94 1.59
C GLU A 197 -9.72 -16.40 3.01
N PHE A 198 -8.74 -15.51 3.13
CA PHE A 198 -8.44 -14.74 4.32
C PHE A 198 -8.88 -13.30 4.12
N LYS A 199 -9.45 -12.69 5.18
CA LYS A 199 -9.98 -11.33 5.12
C LYS A 199 -9.07 -10.34 5.84
N GLU A 200 -8.90 -9.16 5.24
CA GLU A 200 -8.20 -8.05 5.88
C GLU A 200 -9.04 -7.54 7.07
N ILE A 201 -8.38 -7.26 8.20
CA ILE A 201 -9.03 -6.70 9.38
C ILE A 201 -8.42 -5.35 9.78
N ASN A 202 -9.29 -4.45 10.25
CA ASN A 202 -8.89 -3.15 10.82
C ASN A 202 -8.90 -3.13 12.36
N SER A 203 -9.45 -4.18 12.98
CA SER A 203 -9.56 -4.32 14.44
C SER A 203 -9.47 -5.79 14.82
N ILE A 204 -8.79 -6.04 15.94
CA ILE A 204 -8.65 -7.38 16.54
C ILE A 204 -9.82 -7.74 17.46
N VAL A 205 -10.74 -6.80 17.73
CA VAL A 205 -11.88 -7.04 18.61
C VAL A 205 -12.83 -8.06 17.96
N GLY A 206 -13.07 -9.18 18.63
CA GLY A 206 -13.94 -10.25 18.13
C GLY A 206 -13.23 -11.29 17.26
N ILE A 207 -11.92 -11.18 17.07
CA ILE A 207 -11.12 -12.17 16.34
C ILE A 207 -10.71 -13.31 17.27
N THR A 208 -10.93 -14.54 16.81
CA THR A 208 -10.57 -15.78 17.53
C THR A 208 -9.38 -16.48 16.85
N SER A 209 -8.82 -17.49 17.51
CA SER A 209 -7.73 -18.33 16.99
C SER A 209 -8.05 -19.08 15.70
N THR A 210 -9.34 -19.22 15.35
CA THR A 210 -9.80 -19.92 14.14
C THR A 210 -10.19 -18.96 13.02
N SER A 211 -10.13 -17.65 13.25
CA SER A 211 -10.54 -16.64 12.27
C SER A 211 -9.52 -16.54 11.14
N ASN A 212 -9.96 -16.69 9.88
CA ASN A 212 -9.12 -16.56 8.70
C ASN A 212 -8.92 -15.08 8.35
N THR A 213 -8.02 -14.43 9.05
CA THR A 213 -7.79 -12.98 8.95
C THR A 213 -6.32 -12.66 8.76
N PHE A 214 -6.05 -11.55 8.07
CA PHE A 214 -4.71 -11.01 7.92
C PHE A 214 -4.72 -9.49 8.13
N LEU A 215 -3.55 -8.95 8.43
CA LEU A 215 -3.27 -7.53 8.54
C LEU A 215 -2.33 -7.14 7.41
N ILE A 216 -2.45 -5.90 6.95
CA ILE A 216 -1.55 -5.33 5.94
C ILE A 216 -0.75 -4.18 6.55
N GLN A 217 0.51 -4.07 6.15
CA GLN A 217 1.37 -2.96 6.55
C GLN A 217 2.16 -2.45 5.35
N GLU A 218 2.23 -1.14 5.20
CA GLU A 218 3.15 -0.52 4.25
C GLU A 218 4.59 -0.62 4.79
N THR A 219 5.52 -1.00 3.92
CA THR A 219 6.96 -1.17 4.17
C THR A 219 7.75 -0.14 3.35
N SER A 220 9.04 -0.35 3.13
CA SER A 220 9.85 0.55 2.27
C SER A 220 9.38 0.48 0.80
N ASP A 221 9.67 1.53 0.03
CA ASP A 221 9.33 1.65 -1.39
C ASP A 221 7.83 1.50 -1.72
N GLU A 222 6.92 1.89 -0.82
CA GLU A 222 5.47 1.78 -1.02
C GLU A 222 4.96 0.33 -1.25
N LYS A 223 5.75 -0.66 -0.81
CA LYS A 223 5.39 -2.08 -0.86
C LYS A 223 4.60 -2.47 0.38
N TYR A 224 3.78 -3.51 0.27
CA TYR A 224 2.94 -3.98 1.36
C TYR A 224 3.34 -5.37 1.85
N GLU A 225 3.34 -5.54 3.17
CA GLU A 225 3.60 -6.80 3.85
C GLU A 225 2.30 -7.36 4.43
N LEU A 226 2.11 -8.67 4.25
CA LEU A 226 0.99 -9.43 4.79
C LEU A 226 1.41 -10.09 6.10
N LEU A 227 0.60 -9.87 7.14
CA LEU A 227 0.81 -10.40 8.49
C LEU A 227 -0.37 -11.29 8.86
N PHE A 228 -0.06 -12.49 9.30
CA PHE A 228 -1.05 -13.50 9.67
C PHE A 228 -1.11 -13.67 11.18
N GLY A 229 -2.18 -14.32 11.64
CA GLY A 229 -2.40 -14.56 13.06
C GLY A 229 -1.33 -15.45 13.70
N ASP A 230 -1.25 -15.36 15.02
CA ASP A 230 -0.33 -16.13 15.85
C ASP A 230 -0.98 -17.37 16.49
N GLY A 231 -2.27 -17.61 16.23
CA GLY A 231 -3.05 -18.69 16.83
C GLY A 231 -3.78 -18.28 18.11
N ILE A 232 -3.63 -17.02 18.54
CA ILE A 232 -4.46 -16.38 19.57
C ILE A 232 -5.40 -15.40 18.87
N PHE A 233 -4.82 -14.48 18.11
CA PHE A 233 -5.55 -13.53 17.29
C PHE A 233 -5.41 -13.91 15.82
N GLY A 234 -6.41 -14.62 15.31
CA GLY A 234 -6.42 -15.14 13.95
C GLY A 234 -5.69 -16.47 13.82
N LYS A 235 -5.99 -17.18 12.73
CA LYS A 235 -5.43 -18.48 12.41
C LYS A 235 -3.94 -18.37 12.12
N LYS A 236 -3.13 -19.17 12.83
CA LYS A 236 -1.70 -19.33 12.56
C LYS A 236 -1.48 -20.14 11.30
N LEU A 237 -0.49 -19.75 10.50
CA LEU A 237 -0.05 -20.55 9.36
C LEU A 237 0.85 -21.71 9.80
N GLU A 238 0.72 -22.82 9.12
CA GLU A 238 1.51 -24.03 9.31
C GLU A 238 2.61 -24.11 8.24
N SER A 239 3.63 -24.93 8.49
CA SER A 239 4.68 -25.15 7.51
C SER A 239 4.11 -25.83 6.26
N ASN A 240 4.58 -25.41 5.08
CA ASN A 240 4.13 -25.83 3.75
C ASN A 240 2.77 -25.29 3.30
N ASN A 241 2.10 -24.44 4.10
CA ASN A 241 1.00 -23.64 3.56
C ASN A 241 1.49 -22.80 2.38
N ILE A 242 0.63 -22.59 1.39
CA ILE A 242 0.90 -21.70 0.27
C ILE A 242 -0.01 -20.51 0.39
N ILE A 243 0.59 -19.34 0.47
CA ILE A 243 -0.11 -18.06 0.43
C ILE A 243 -0.14 -17.63 -1.03
N ARG A 244 -1.33 -17.44 -1.58
CA ARG A 244 -1.58 -16.85 -2.90
C ARG A 244 -2.25 -15.50 -2.71
N ALA A 245 -1.57 -14.43 -3.10
CA ALA A 245 -2.11 -13.09 -3.07
C ALA A 245 -2.32 -12.57 -4.49
N THR A 246 -3.54 -12.16 -4.82
CA THR A 246 -3.89 -11.47 -6.06
C THR A 246 -4.21 -10.02 -5.76
N TYR A 247 -3.73 -9.11 -6.61
CA TYR A 247 -3.87 -7.67 -6.40
C TYR A 247 -3.74 -6.93 -7.72
N ILE A 248 -4.30 -5.72 -7.80
CA ILE A 248 -4.23 -4.89 -8.99
C ILE A 248 -3.13 -3.84 -8.81
N LYS A 249 -2.19 -3.79 -9.76
CA LYS A 249 -1.27 -2.67 -9.93
C LYS A 249 -1.95 -1.61 -10.78
N THR A 250 -2.09 -0.40 -10.26
CA THR A 250 -2.92 0.67 -10.82
C THR A 250 -2.13 1.95 -11.09
N ASP A 251 -2.58 2.73 -12.07
CA ASP A 251 -2.08 4.08 -12.33
C ASP A 251 -2.81 5.14 -11.52
N GLY A 252 -3.85 4.75 -10.76
CA GLY A 252 -4.58 5.60 -9.81
C GLY A 252 -5.39 6.67 -10.50
N LYS A 253 -5.10 7.94 -10.19
CA LYS A 253 -5.88 9.09 -10.66
C LYS A 253 -5.90 9.25 -12.19
N GLU A 254 -4.83 8.84 -12.85
CA GLU A 254 -4.70 8.90 -14.32
C GLU A 254 -5.69 7.96 -15.03
N GLY A 255 -6.18 6.92 -14.33
CA GLY A 255 -7.17 5.98 -14.85
C GLY A 255 -8.61 6.50 -14.87
N ASN A 256 -8.87 7.74 -14.42
CA ASN A 256 -10.21 8.34 -14.35
C ASN A 256 -10.67 8.91 -15.70
N GLY A 257 -11.98 8.87 -15.97
CA GLY A 257 -12.59 9.46 -17.16
C GLY A 257 -12.75 8.51 -18.35
N ALA A 258 -12.47 7.22 -18.19
CA ALA A 258 -12.73 6.21 -19.22
C ALA A 258 -14.23 5.99 -19.42
N SER A 259 -14.67 6.12 -20.66
CA SER A 259 -16.09 6.04 -21.03
C SER A 259 -16.37 5.07 -22.19
N VAL A 260 -15.33 4.45 -22.76
CA VAL A 260 -15.45 3.51 -23.88
C VAL A 260 -14.56 2.31 -23.62
N PHE A 261 -15.17 1.16 -23.34
CA PHE A 261 -14.44 -0.07 -23.04
C PHE A 261 -14.59 -1.10 -24.15
N ASN A 262 -13.47 -1.65 -24.58
CA ASN A 262 -13.40 -2.79 -25.48
C ASN A 262 -13.14 -4.05 -24.65
N PHE A 263 -14.03 -5.04 -24.75
CA PHE A 263 -13.86 -6.32 -24.07
C PHE A 263 -12.74 -7.14 -24.72
N VAL A 264 -11.81 -7.65 -23.92
CA VAL A 264 -10.68 -8.50 -24.32
C VAL A 264 -10.58 -9.78 -23.48
N GLY A 265 -11.50 -9.96 -22.53
CA GLY A 265 -11.55 -11.13 -21.66
C GLY A 265 -11.99 -12.40 -22.38
N ALA A 266 -11.85 -13.52 -21.68
CA ALA A 266 -12.36 -14.81 -22.13
C ALA A 266 -13.64 -15.17 -21.37
N ILE A 267 -14.62 -15.72 -22.09
CA ILE A 267 -15.90 -16.16 -21.52
C ILE A 267 -15.90 -17.69 -21.51
N LYS A 268 -16.22 -18.26 -20.36
CA LYS A 268 -16.25 -19.70 -20.12
C LYS A 268 -17.66 -20.17 -19.78
N ASP A 269 -17.96 -21.42 -20.10
CA ASP A 269 -19.22 -22.07 -19.73
C ASP A 269 -19.19 -22.66 -18.31
N GLU A 270 -20.29 -23.33 -17.91
CA GLU A 270 -20.41 -24.03 -16.63
C GLU A 270 -19.36 -25.13 -16.40
N SER A 271 -18.77 -25.68 -17.47
CA SER A 271 -17.71 -26.69 -17.40
C SER A 271 -16.31 -26.06 -17.33
N GLY A 272 -16.21 -24.74 -17.46
CA GLY A 272 -14.96 -23.99 -17.52
C GLY A 272 -14.30 -23.99 -18.91
N ALA A 273 -14.97 -24.50 -19.94
CA ALA A 273 -14.51 -24.47 -21.31
C ALA A 273 -14.76 -23.09 -21.94
N LEU A 274 -13.84 -22.65 -22.80
CA LEU A 274 -13.97 -21.38 -23.53
C LEU A 274 -15.14 -21.44 -24.51
N ILE A 275 -15.93 -20.38 -24.60
CA ILE A 275 -17.00 -20.22 -25.59
C ILE A 275 -16.50 -19.28 -26.71
N PRO A 276 -15.91 -19.80 -27.79
CA PRO A 276 -15.31 -18.97 -28.84
C PRO A 276 -16.33 -18.18 -29.67
N THR A 277 -17.60 -18.59 -29.66
CA THR A 277 -18.70 -17.90 -30.34
C THR A 277 -19.29 -16.74 -29.53
N ALA A 278 -18.92 -16.63 -28.24
CA ALA A 278 -19.49 -15.62 -27.38
C ALA A 278 -18.93 -14.23 -27.71
N VAL A 279 -19.82 -13.26 -27.92
CA VAL A 279 -19.48 -11.87 -28.14
C VAL A 279 -20.00 -11.05 -26.97
N ALA A 280 -19.08 -10.47 -26.19
CA ALA A 280 -19.41 -9.53 -25.13
C ALA A 280 -19.33 -8.09 -25.62
N ARG A 281 -20.38 -7.32 -25.32
CA ARG A 281 -20.43 -5.88 -25.53
C ARG A 281 -20.52 -5.20 -24.17
N LEU A 282 -19.62 -4.25 -23.93
CA LEU A 282 -19.62 -3.42 -22.73
C LEU A 282 -20.31 -2.10 -23.04
N ARG A 283 -21.25 -1.70 -22.19
CA ARG A 283 -21.84 -0.37 -22.20
C ARG A 283 -21.57 0.29 -20.86
N VAL A 284 -21.06 1.51 -20.88
CA VAL A 284 -20.74 2.26 -19.67
C VAL A 284 -22.02 2.77 -19.01
N LEU A 285 -22.12 2.55 -17.71
CA LEU A 285 -23.14 3.15 -16.85
C LEU A 285 -22.52 4.31 -16.08
N THR A 286 -21.39 4.07 -15.43
CA THR A 286 -20.55 5.10 -14.83
C THR A 286 -19.15 5.04 -15.42
N PRO A 287 -18.60 6.19 -15.89
CA PRO A 287 -17.22 6.22 -16.36
C PRO A 287 -16.26 5.87 -15.22
N SER A 288 -14.99 5.58 -15.54
CA SER A 288 -14.02 5.30 -14.48
C SER A 288 -13.85 6.52 -13.57
N GLU A 289 -14.03 6.30 -12.28
CA GLU A 289 -13.94 7.35 -11.27
C GLU A 289 -13.35 6.79 -9.97
N ASN A 290 -13.07 7.65 -9.00
CA ASN A 290 -12.51 7.30 -7.70
C ASN A 290 -11.09 6.72 -7.71
N GLY A 291 -10.37 6.81 -8.84
CA GLY A 291 -8.94 6.58 -8.87
C GLY A 291 -8.20 7.69 -8.13
N ASP A 292 -7.28 7.32 -7.25
CA ASP A 292 -6.59 8.28 -6.38
C ASP A 292 -5.15 7.84 -6.11
N ASP A 293 -4.30 8.81 -5.81
CA ASP A 293 -2.91 8.57 -5.50
C ASP A 293 -2.73 8.02 -4.08
N ILE A 294 -1.54 7.51 -3.81
CA ILE A 294 -1.17 7.09 -2.46
C ILE A 294 -1.28 8.27 -1.50
N GLU A 295 -1.72 8.02 -0.27
CA GLU A 295 -1.98 9.08 0.69
C GLU A 295 -0.72 9.91 0.98
N SER A 296 -0.76 11.23 0.81
CA SER A 296 0.43 12.09 0.99
C SER A 296 0.97 12.10 2.43
N VAL A 297 2.28 12.34 2.56
CA VAL A 297 2.96 12.45 3.87
C VAL A 297 2.29 13.49 4.79
N GLN A 298 1.85 14.62 4.22
CA GLN A 298 1.18 15.68 4.98
C GLN A 298 -0.20 15.24 5.49
N SER A 299 -0.94 14.45 4.71
CA SER A 299 -2.21 13.84 5.13
C SER A 299 -1.98 12.90 6.32
N ILE A 300 -1.01 11.98 6.20
CA ILE A 300 -0.69 11.02 7.26
C ILE A 300 -0.31 11.74 8.56
N ARG A 301 0.55 12.76 8.48
CA ARG A 301 0.95 13.57 9.64
C ARG A 301 -0.23 14.22 10.36
N ASN A 302 -1.22 14.70 9.61
CA ASN A 302 -2.39 15.38 10.18
C ASN A 302 -3.42 14.40 10.74
N TYR A 303 -3.69 13.29 10.03
CA TYR A 303 -4.78 12.37 10.38
C TYR A 303 -4.35 11.26 11.35
N ALA A 304 -3.12 10.77 11.29
CA ALA A 304 -2.69 9.65 12.12
C ALA A 304 -2.81 9.93 13.63
N PRO A 305 -2.33 11.07 14.17
CA PRO A 305 -2.50 11.40 15.58
C PRO A 305 -3.97 11.59 15.98
N ARG A 306 -4.79 12.18 15.10
CA ARG A 306 -6.22 12.40 15.35
C ARG A 306 -7.00 11.09 15.40
N ARG A 307 -6.73 10.15 14.49
CA ARG A 307 -7.35 8.82 14.49
C ARG A 307 -6.98 8.03 15.74
N PHE A 308 -5.72 8.13 16.18
CA PHE A 308 -5.28 7.52 17.43
C PHE A 308 -6.03 8.11 18.64
N ALA A 309 -6.19 9.43 18.71
CA ALA A 309 -6.96 10.10 19.76
C ALA A 309 -8.44 9.65 19.77
N ALA A 310 -9.03 9.44 18.60
CA ALA A 310 -10.41 8.94 18.46
C ALA A 310 -10.57 7.47 18.91
N GLN A 311 -9.50 6.69 19.00
CA GLN A 311 -9.53 5.25 19.34
C GLN A 311 -10.53 4.44 18.49
N ASN A 312 -10.64 4.75 17.20
CA ASN A 312 -11.62 4.17 16.27
C ASN A 312 -13.10 4.39 16.69
N ARG A 313 -13.40 5.46 17.42
CA ARG A 313 -14.77 5.86 17.83
C ARG A 313 -15.02 7.32 17.47
N ALA A 314 -16.19 7.60 16.90
CA ALA A 314 -16.59 8.95 16.54
C ALA A 314 -17.44 9.56 17.68
N VAL A 315 -16.81 10.33 18.56
CA VAL A 315 -17.51 11.00 19.69
C VAL A 315 -17.54 12.50 19.50
N THR A 316 -16.42 13.10 19.10
CA THR A 316 -16.26 14.52 18.84
C THR A 316 -16.32 14.83 17.34
N ALA A 317 -16.60 16.09 16.97
CA ALA A 317 -16.60 16.52 15.56
C ALA A 317 -15.26 16.25 14.86
N THR A 318 -14.15 16.42 15.58
CA THR A 318 -12.80 16.12 15.10
C THR A 318 -12.56 14.63 14.85
N ASP A 319 -13.24 13.74 15.58
CA ASP A 319 -13.15 12.30 15.35
C ASP A 319 -13.84 11.90 14.04
N TYR A 320 -15.00 12.51 13.74
CA TYR A 320 -15.67 12.32 12.46
C TYR A 320 -14.78 12.80 11.29
N GLU A 321 -14.15 13.97 11.43
CA GLU A 321 -13.20 14.49 10.43
C GLU A 321 -12.00 13.55 10.20
N ALA A 322 -11.53 12.85 11.25
CA ALA A 322 -10.41 11.92 11.14
C ALA A 322 -10.80 10.56 10.54
N LEU A 323 -12.03 10.11 10.75
CA LEU A 323 -12.51 8.80 10.28
C LEU A 323 -13.06 8.84 8.85
N LEU A 324 -13.72 9.94 8.45
CA LEU A 324 -14.34 10.04 7.12
C LEU A 324 -13.37 9.81 5.95
N PRO A 325 -12.13 10.35 5.93
CA PRO A 325 -11.20 10.13 4.83
C PRO A 325 -10.78 8.67 4.65
N SER A 326 -10.88 7.85 5.71
CA SER A 326 -10.60 6.41 5.62
C SER A 326 -11.74 5.61 4.97
N ILE A 327 -12.97 6.11 5.06
CA ILE A 327 -14.17 5.47 4.51
C ILE A 327 -14.49 6.02 3.13
N TYR A 328 -14.39 7.35 2.97
CA TYR A 328 -14.70 8.09 1.76
C TYR A 328 -13.48 8.92 1.34
N PRO A 329 -12.63 8.36 0.45
CA PRO A 329 -11.37 9.00 0.06
C PRO A 329 -11.57 10.33 -0.70
N ASN A 330 -12.73 10.52 -1.33
CA ASN A 330 -13.00 11.60 -2.29
C ASN A 330 -13.72 12.81 -1.69
N MET A 331 -13.98 12.84 -0.39
CA MET A 331 -14.69 13.93 0.27
C MET A 331 -13.84 15.19 0.46
N ASN A 332 -12.52 15.09 0.29
CA ASN A 332 -11.56 16.18 0.47
C ASN A 332 -10.94 16.63 -0.86
N GLN A 333 -11.76 16.83 -1.90
CA GLN A 333 -11.36 17.66 -3.05
C GLN A 333 -11.63 19.14 -2.79
#